data_AF-A0A7X9UMW7-F1
#
_entry.id   AF-A0A7X9UMW7-F1
#
_cell.length_a   1.000
_cell.length_b   1.000
_cell.length_c   1.000
_cell.angle_alpha   90.00
_cell.angle_beta   90.00
_cell.angle_gamma   90.00
#
_symmetry.space_group_name_H-M   'P 1'
#
loop_
_entity.id
_entity.type
_entity.pdbx_description
1 polymer ?
#
loop_
_entity_poly.entity_id
_entity_poly.type
_entity_poly.pdbx_seq_one_letter_code
_entity_poly.pdbx_strand_id
1 'polypeptide(L)'
;MGLEREWKSALYTYVNQYNRCEIDYRPQTSERIVTDPDFVVERGERMARLDEWYRKRRAVPLRSETSAKLVRTLMDGQEEAVVDVQLYSRLFYEKSGITHREDRIERERLTFMRQSGGWIIGRVEREVPERRPAGEGRPFQQADFVQAMNRPLLNREVLGQGRSSRQQAYRRDLAVAYADRWWNAGNPAFEEFDVDCTNYVSQCLFAGGAPIHYTGRREAGWWYKGYVNGSEMWSYSWAVSNSLERYLSGSSWGLTATVVDRPEQLMLGDVILYDWDGDGRFQHSTVVTAFDAGGMPLVNAHTVSSRHRYWDYRDSYAWTERTVYRLFHIADEF
;
A
#
# COMPACT_ATOMS: atom_id res chain seq x y z
N MET A 1 7.37 24.02 35.18
CA MET A 1 6.12 23.45 34.63
C MET A 1 6.17 23.67 33.13
N GLY A 2 6.36 22.59 32.36
CA GLY A 2 6.55 22.70 30.92
C GLY A 2 5.27 23.25 30.27
N LEU A 3 5.40 24.28 29.42
CA LEU A 3 4.31 24.68 28.54
C LEU A 3 3.90 23.43 27.76
N GLU A 4 2.72 22.91 28.09
CA GLU A 4 2.06 21.91 27.27
C GLU A 4 1.92 22.54 25.89
N ARG A 5 2.59 21.97 24.88
CA ARG A 5 2.66 22.57 23.54
C ARG A 5 1.23 22.78 23.02
N GLU A 6 0.75 24.02 22.99
CA GLU A 6 -0.66 24.37 22.75
C GLU A 6 -1.19 23.80 21.42
N TRP A 7 -0.34 23.73 20.40
CA TRP A 7 -0.67 23.13 19.10
C TRP A 7 -1.03 21.62 19.19
N LYS A 8 -0.67 20.91 20.26
CA LYS A 8 -1.08 19.51 20.48
C LYS A 8 -2.59 19.38 20.67
N SER A 9 -3.25 20.40 21.22
CA SER A 9 -4.72 20.42 21.33
C SER A 9 -5.38 20.48 19.94
N ALA A 10 -4.78 21.25 19.02
CA ALA A 10 -5.18 21.28 17.61
C ALA A 10 -4.96 19.93 16.93
N LEU A 11 -3.84 19.24 17.20
CA LEU A 11 -3.60 17.88 16.70
C LEU A 11 -4.64 16.87 17.23
N TYR A 12 -4.99 16.94 18.51
CA TYR A 12 -6.04 16.09 19.09
C TYR A 12 -7.40 16.34 18.42
N THR A 13 -7.74 17.62 18.21
CA THR A 13 -8.96 18.02 17.48
C THR A 13 -8.96 17.52 16.05
N TYR A 14 -7.81 17.61 15.36
CA TYR A 14 -7.62 17.07 14.01
C TYR A 14 -7.88 15.57 13.94
N VAL A 15 -7.30 14.77 14.84
CA VAL A 15 -7.51 13.32 14.90
C VAL A 15 -8.97 12.98 15.19
N ASN A 16 -9.64 13.72 16.07
CA ASN A 16 -11.07 13.53 16.33
C ASN A 16 -11.93 13.82 15.10
N GLN A 17 -11.64 14.91 14.37
CA GLN A 17 -12.33 15.22 13.13
C GLN A 17 -12.03 14.19 12.04
N TYR A 18 -10.79 13.70 11.94
CA TYR A 18 -10.40 12.59 11.06
C TYR A 18 -11.28 11.36 11.33
N ASN A 19 -11.34 10.88 12.58
CA ASN A 19 -12.16 9.72 12.96
C ASN A 19 -13.64 9.89 12.61
N ARG A 20 -14.20 11.09 12.82
CA ARG A 20 -15.60 11.36 12.48
C ARG A 20 -15.85 11.30 10.98
N CYS A 21 -14.96 11.86 10.17
CA CYS A 21 -15.11 11.86 8.71
C CYS A 21 -14.92 10.48 8.08
N GLU A 22 -14.26 9.54 8.76
CA GLU A 22 -14.18 8.16 8.29
C GLU A 22 -15.49 7.38 8.47
N ILE A 23 -16.42 7.85 9.31
CA ILE A 23 -17.69 7.15 9.61
C ILE A 23 -18.96 7.94 9.30
N ASP A 24 -18.89 9.28 9.26
CA ASP A 24 -20.00 10.16 8.94
C ASP A 24 -19.63 11.09 7.80
N TYR A 25 -20.21 10.81 6.63
CA TYR A 25 -19.95 11.53 5.39
C TYR A 25 -20.89 12.72 5.16
N ARG A 26 -21.77 13.03 6.11
CA ARG A 26 -22.65 14.20 6.02
C ARG A 26 -21.84 15.51 6.15
N PRO A 27 -22.26 16.60 5.49
CA PRO A 27 -21.61 17.90 5.65
C PRO A 27 -21.62 18.35 7.11
N GLN A 28 -20.43 18.52 7.71
CA GLN A 28 -20.30 18.94 9.10
C GLN A 28 -20.33 20.47 9.23
N THR A 29 -21.09 20.97 10.19
CA THR A 29 -21.23 22.39 10.56
C THR A 29 -20.26 22.82 11.67
N SER A 30 -19.43 21.92 12.21
CA SER A 30 -18.48 22.23 13.28
C SER A 30 -17.30 23.07 12.79
N GLU A 31 -16.68 23.81 13.71
CA GLU A 31 -15.44 24.55 13.47
C GLU A 31 -14.37 23.64 12.85
N ARG A 32 -13.84 24.06 11.70
CA ARG A 32 -12.83 23.31 10.96
C ARG A 32 -11.46 23.65 11.52
N ILE A 33 -10.73 22.65 12.01
CA ILE A 33 -9.36 22.84 12.49
C ILE A 33 -8.37 23.03 11.33
N VAL A 34 -8.70 22.48 10.15
CA VAL A 34 -7.90 22.61 8.93
C VAL A 34 -8.47 23.72 8.06
N THR A 35 -7.62 24.66 7.66
CA THR A 35 -7.95 25.81 6.81
C THR A 35 -7.30 25.76 5.43
N ASP A 36 -6.47 24.75 5.18
CA ASP A 36 -5.89 24.44 3.88
C ASP A 36 -7.00 24.20 2.85
N PRO A 37 -7.18 25.09 1.85
CA PRO A 37 -8.30 25.02 0.93
C PRO A 37 -8.24 23.77 0.03
N ASP A 38 -7.04 23.40 -0.43
CA ASP A 38 -6.86 22.25 -1.34
C ASP A 38 -7.19 20.95 -0.60
N PHE A 39 -6.66 20.80 0.63
CA PHE A 39 -6.96 19.65 1.47
C PHE A 39 -8.45 19.55 1.80
N VAL A 40 -9.11 20.67 2.10
CA VAL A 40 -10.55 20.69 2.42
C VAL A 40 -11.40 20.27 1.22
N VAL A 41 -11.06 20.72 0.01
CA VAL A 41 -11.74 20.31 -1.23
C VAL A 41 -11.53 18.82 -1.48
N GLU A 42 -10.28 18.34 -1.51
CA GLU A 42 -9.96 16.93 -1.73
C GLU A 42 -10.67 16.01 -0.73
N ARG A 43 -10.70 16.41 0.54
CA ARG A 43 -11.38 15.67 1.60
C ARG A 43 -12.89 15.62 1.37
N GLY A 44 -13.50 16.73 0.96
CA GLY A 44 -14.93 16.78 0.64
C GLY A 44 -15.31 15.85 -0.51
N GLU A 45 -14.55 15.89 -1.61
CA GLU A 45 -14.74 15.00 -2.77
C GLU A 45 -14.58 13.52 -2.38
N ARG A 46 -13.57 13.20 -1.55
CA ARG A 46 -13.37 11.86 -1.01
C ARG A 46 -14.55 11.41 -0.15
N MET A 47 -15.05 12.24 0.75
CA MET A 47 -16.20 11.90 1.60
C MET A 47 -17.46 11.62 0.78
N ALA A 48 -17.77 12.45 -0.23
CA ALA A 48 -18.91 12.23 -1.11
C ALA A 48 -18.80 10.91 -1.89
N ARG A 49 -17.60 10.61 -2.41
CA ARG A 49 -17.30 9.34 -3.07
C ARG A 49 -17.47 8.14 -2.14
N LEU A 50 -17.00 8.25 -0.89
CA LEU A 50 -17.08 7.18 0.09
C LEU A 50 -18.52 6.90 0.54
N ASP A 51 -19.35 7.93 0.68
CA ASP A 51 -20.76 7.75 1.00
C ASP A 51 -21.46 6.88 -0.07
N GLU A 52 -21.25 7.20 -1.34
CA GLU A 52 -21.79 6.40 -2.44
C GLU A 52 -21.21 4.99 -2.48
N TRP A 53 -19.91 4.87 -2.23
CA TRP A 53 -19.20 3.60 -2.25
C TRP A 53 -19.69 2.62 -1.18
N TYR A 54 -19.82 3.06 0.07
CA TYR A 54 -20.35 2.23 1.17
C TYR A 54 -21.81 1.82 0.90
N ARG A 55 -22.63 2.74 0.38
CA ARG A 55 -24.02 2.47 0.00
C ARG A 55 -24.12 1.39 -1.09
N LYS A 56 -23.30 1.49 -2.14
CA LYS A 56 -23.23 0.48 -3.22
C LYS A 56 -22.78 -0.87 -2.70
N ARG A 57 -21.81 -0.89 -1.78
CA ARG A 57 -21.29 -2.10 -1.13
C ARG A 57 -22.24 -2.68 -0.09
N ARG A 58 -23.33 -1.98 0.28
CA ARG A 58 -24.19 -2.35 1.42
C ARG A 58 -23.36 -2.62 2.68
N ALA A 59 -22.39 -1.74 2.92
CA ALA A 59 -21.51 -1.78 4.07
C ALA A 59 -21.67 -0.49 4.87
N VAL A 60 -21.55 -0.56 6.19
CA VAL A 60 -21.77 0.56 7.10
C VAL A 60 -20.53 0.76 7.96
N PRO A 61 -19.81 1.88 7.83
CA PRO A 61 -18.76 2.25 8.77
C PRO A 61 -19.36 2.37 10.18
N LEU A 62 -18.79 1.64 11.13
CA LEU A 62 -19.26 1.64 12.52
C LEU A 62 -18.43 2.58 13.38
N ARG A 63 -17.10 2.53 13.21
CA ARG A 63 -16.16 3.18 14.12
C ARG A 63 -14.79 3.36 13.47
N SER A 64 -14.17 4.51 13.70
CA SER A 64 -12.76 4.76 13.38
C SER A 64 -11.99 5.10 14.65
N GLU A 65 -10.82 4.48 14.81
CA GLU A 65 -9.86 4.76 15.88
C GLU A 65 -8.50 5.13 15.30
N THR A 66 -8.17 6.42 15.31
CA THR A 66 -6.86 6.92 14.88
C THR A 66 -6.01 7.33 16.08
N SER A 67 -4.78 6.84 16.11
CA SER A 67 -3.72 7.26 17.05
C SER A 67 -2.67 8.06 16.30
N ALA A 68 -2.33 9.26 16.78
CA ALA A 68 -1.27 10.08 16.21
C ALA A 68 0.02 9.94 17.02
N LYS A 69 1.11 9.58 16.34
CA LYS A 69 2.48 9.56 16.88
C LYS A 69 3.28 10.70 16.26
N LEU A 70 3.86 11.55 17.11
CA LEU A 70 4.81 12.57 16.65
C LEU A 70 6.10 11.89 16.19
N VAL A 71 6.45 12.04 14.91
CA VAL A 71 7.67 11.45 14.32
C VAL A 71 8.84 12.41 14.49
N ARG A 72 8.67 13.66 14.03
CA ARG A 72 9.63 14.74 14.29
C ARG A 72 8.95 16.09 14.44
N THR A 73 9.63 16.99 15.13
CA THR A 73 9.29 18.42 15.16
C THR A 73 10.31 19.15 14.30
N LEU A 74 9.84 19.76 13.21
CA LEU A 74 10.66 20.56 12.30
C LEU A 74 10.80 22.01 12.77
N MET A 75 9.70 22.56 13.30
CA MET A 75 9.64 23.90 13.83
C MET A 75 8.67 23.96 15.01
N ASP A 76 9.02 24.72 16.05
CA ASP A 76 8.20 24.92 17.25
C ASP A 76 8.36 26.39 17.69
N GLY A 77 7.72 27.29 16.94
CA GLY A 77 7.72 28.73 17.17
C GLY A 77 6.49 29.20 17.96
N GLN A 78 6.46 30.49 18.31
CA GLN A 78 5.33 31.08 19.03
C GLN A 78 4.07 31.26 18.16
N GLU A 79 4.25 31.44 16.85
CA GLU A 79 3.15 31.68 15.89
C GLU A 79 2.95 30.52 14.91
N GLU A 80 3.97 29.67 14.73
CA GLU A 80 3.94 28.57 13.76
C GLU A 80 4.69 27.36 14.31
N ALA A 81 4.15 26.16 14.09
CA ALA A 81 4.82 24.90 14.39
C ALA A 81 4.66 23.93 13.21
N VAL A 82 5.72 23.22 12.85
CA VAL A 82 5.72 22.24 11.75
C VAL A 82 6.16 20.90 12.31
N VAL A 83 5.35 19.88 12.09
CA VAL A 83 5.59 18.54 12.64
C VAL A 83 5.25 17.47 11.62
N ASP A 84 6.02 16.39 11.64
CA ASP A 84 5.65 15.17 10.93
C ASP A 84 4.98 14.22 11.93
N VAL A 85 3.78 13.77 11.58
CA VAL A 85 2.97 12.85 12.39
C VAL A 85 2.72 11.57 11.61
N GLN A 86 2.69 10.46 12.33
CA GLN A 86 2.24 9.18 11.83
C GLN A 86 0.86 8.88 12.41
N LEU A 87 -0.12 8.68 11.55
CA LEU A 87 -1.49 8.34 11.92
C LEU A 87 -1.68 6.83 11.75
N TYR A 88 -1.97 6.14 12.86
CA TYR A 88 -2.38 4.75 12.83
C TYR A 88 -3.90 4.67 12.97
N SER A 89 -4.59 4.36 11.87
CA SER A 89 -6.04 4.35 11.75
C SER A 89 -6.57 2.92 11.71
N ARG A 90 -7.61 2.66 12.51
CA ARG A 90 -8.33 1.38 12.57
C ARG A 90 -9.80 1.62 12.28
N LEU A 91 -10.26 1.20 11.12
CA LEU A 91 -11.64 1.38 10.67
C LEU A 91 -12.39 0.05 10.81
N PHE A 92 -13.55 0.12 11.46
CA PHE A 92 -14.46 -1.00 11.61
C PHE A 92 -15.73 -0.72 10.80
N TYR A 93 -16.15 -1.68 9.98
CA TYR A 93 -17.38 -1.59 9.21
C TYR A 93 -18.16 -2.90 9.26
N GLU A 94 -19.48 -2.82 9.13
CA GLU A 94 -20.37 -3.97 9.07
C GLU A 94 -20.78 -4.24 7.62
N LYS A 95 -20.83 -5.51 7.25
CA LYS A 95 -21.39 -5.97 5.99
C LYS A 95 -22.05 -7.33 6.20
N SER A 96 -23.31 -7.45 5.82
CA SER A 96 -24.07 -8.70 5.95
C SER A 96 -24.04 -9.30 7.36
N GLY A 97 -24.05 -8.46 8.40
CA GLY A 97 -23.98 -8.87 9.81
C GLY A 97 -22.59 -9.25 10.32
N ILE A 98 -21.55 -9.18 9.49
CA ILE A 98 -20.16 -9.46 9.88
C ILE A 98 -19.42 -8.14 10.03
N THR A 99 -18.70 -7.99 11.16
CA THR A 99 -17.81 -6.85 11.38
C THR A 99 -16.44 -7.14 10.78
N HIS A 100 -15.99 -6.24 9.91
CA HIS A 100 -14.67 -6.23 9.30
C HIS A 100 -13.82 -5.11 9.90
N ARG A 101 -12.49 -5.27 9.80
CA ARG A 101 -11.51 -4.30 10.25
C ARG A 101 -10.50 -4.03 9.14
N GLU A 102 -10.21 -2.76 8.93
CA GLU A 102 -9.13 -2.26 8.09
C GLU A 102 -8.14 -1.49 8.97
N ASP A 103 -6.84 -1.71 8.75
CA ASP A 103 -5.77 -0.97 9.42
C ASP A 103 -4.94 -0.19 8.39
N ARG A 104 -4.61 1.07 8.69
CA ARG A 104 -3.75 1.91 7.85
C ARG A 104 -2.75 2.72 8.67
N ILE A 105 -1.56 2.92 8.12
CA ILE A 105 -0.54 3.83 8.66
C ILE A 105 -0.19 4.88 7.60
N GLU A 106 -0.49 6.13 7.92
CA GLU A 106 -0.23 7.29 7.07
C GLU A 106 0.79 8.23 7.72
N ARG A 107 1.55 8.97 6.92
CA ARG A 107 2.46 10.02 7.38
C ARG A 107 2.07 11.35 6.77
N GLU A 108 1.90 12.34 7.64
CA GLU A 108 1.52 13.69 7.26
C GLU A 108 2.45 14.71 7.91
N ARG A 109 2.84 15.72 7.15
CA ARG A 109 3.40 16.96 7.65
C ARG A 109 2.28 17.94 7.89
N LEU A 110 2.20 18.45 9.11
CA LEU A 110 1.21 19.43 9.52
C LEU A 110 1.91 20.75 9.86
N THR A 111 1.47 21.82 9.21
CA THR A 111 1.84 23.20 9.57
C THR A 111 0.73 23.82 10.40
N PHE A 112 1.03 24.03 11.67
CA PHE A 112 0.15 24.70 12.63
C PHE A 112 0.43 26.20 12.64
N MET A 113 -0.62 27.00 12.67
CA MET A 113 -0.53 28.45 12.77
C MET A 113 -1.38 28.95 13.94
N ARG A 114 -0.88 29.94 14.67
CA ARG A 114 -1.62 30.58 15.76
C ARG A 114 -2.54 31.65 15.19
N GLN A 115 -3.82 31.58 15.54
CA GLN A 115 -4.82 32.60 15.24
C GLN A 115 -5.45 33.11 16.55
N SER A 116 -6.23 34.20 16.46
CA SER A 116 -6.84 34.89 17.61
C SER A 116 -7.74 34.02 18.50
N GLY A 117 -8.15 32.83 18.02
CA GLY A 117 -8.95 31.84 18.76
C GLY A 117 -8.24 30.54 19.13
N GLY A 118 -6.94 30.37 18.81
CA GLY A 118 -6.19 29.14 19.09
C GLY A 118 -5.28 28.71 17.94
N TRP A 119 -4.80 27.48 18.01
CA TRP A 119 -3.98 26.87 16.96
C TRP A 119 -4.86 26.18 15.92
N ILE A 120 -4.56 26.43 14.65
CA ILE A 120 -5.21 25.78 13.51
C ILE A 120 -4.16 25.09 12.63
N ILE A 121 -4.59 24.24 11.71
CA ILE A 121 -3.74 23.63 10.69
C ILE A 121 -3.90 24.43 9.39
N GLY A 122 -2.84 25.11 9.00
CA GLY A 122 -2.77 25.91 7.77
C GLY A 122 -2.41 25.09 6.53
N ARG A 123 -1.71 23.97 6.72
CA ARG A 123 -1.26 23.11 5.62
C ARG A 123 -1.16 21.65 6.06
N VAL A 124 -1.58 20.74 5.18
CA VAL A 124 -1.39 19.29 5.33
C VAL A 124 -0.66 18.74 4.11
N GLU A 125 0.52 18.16 4.31
CA GLU A 125 1.28 17.52 3.23
C GLU A 125 1.41 16.02 3.49
N ARG A 126 1.10 15.18 2.51
CA ARG A 126 1.28 13.72 2.60
C ARG A 126 2.70 13.38 2.15
N GLU A 127 3.48 12.74 3.02
CA GLU A 127 4.93 12.53 2.79
C GLU A 127 5.22 11.51 1.69
N VAL A 128 4.30 10.59 1.41
CA VAL A 128 4.46 9.55 0.38
C VAL A 128 3.26 9.58 -0.56
N PRO A 129 3.41 10.03 -1.82
CA PRO A 129 2.31 10.01 -2.77
C PRO A 129 2.25 8.65 -3.47
N GLU A 130 1.20 7.86 -3.19
CA GLU A 130 0.79 6.66 -3.93
C GLU A 130 0.69 6.91 -5.46
N ARG A 131 0.59 8.18 -5.89
CA ARG A 131 0.56 8.61 -7.31
C ARG A 131 1.93 8.64 -8.02
N ARG A 132 3.07 8.63 -7.31
CA ARG A 132 4.40 8.79 -7.95
C ARG A 132 5.39 7.73 -7.46
N PRO A 133 5.45 6.54 -8.07
CA PRO A 133 6.58 5.65 -7.86
C PRO A 133 7.86 6.31 -8.40
N ALA A 134 8.93 6.27 -7.61
CA ALA A 134 10.24 6.74 -8.04
C ALA A 134 10.75 5.83 -9.18
N GLY A 135 10.94 6.39 -10.37
CA GLY A 135 11.64 5.73 -11.48
C GLY A 135 10.86 5.74 -12.80
N GLU A 136 11.36 6.52 -13.77
CA GLU A 136 10.98 6.37 -15.18
C GLU A 136 11.45 4.99 -15.68
N GLY A 137 10.52 4.05 -15.78
CA GLY A 137 10.83 2.68 -16.23
C GLY A 137 11.22 2.64 -17.70
N ARG A 138 12.47 2.24 -17.98
CA ARG A 138 12.88 1.74 -19.31
C ARG A 138 12.08 0.49 -19.67
N PRO A 139 11.87 0.18 -20.97
CA PRO A 139 11.11 -0.99 -21.36
C PRO A 139 11.74 -2.28 -20.81
N PHE A 140 10.92 -3.10 -20.14
CA PHE A 140 11.22 -4.49 -19.83
C PHE A 140 11.53 -5.24 -21.13
N GLN A 141 12.67 -5.93 -21.20
CA GLN A 141 13.01 -6.81 -22.31
C GLN A 141 12.85 -8.25 -21.84
N GLN A 142 12.00 -9.00 -22.53
CA GLN A 142 11.91 -10.44 -22.31
C GLN A 142 13.26 -11.06 -22.68
N ALA A 143 14.00 -11.53 -21.68
CA ALA A 143 15.24 -12.25 -21.92
C ALA A 143 14.94 -13.61 -22.54
N ASP A 144 15.61 -13.94 -23.65
CA ASP A 144 15.66 -15.30 -24.16
C ASP A 144 16.15 -16.25 -23.06
N PHE A 145 15.49 -17.40 -22.95
CA PHE A 145 15.74 -18.44 -21.96
C PHE A 145 17.16 -19.00 -22.05
N VAL A 146 18.11 -18.36 -21.37
CA VAL A 146 19.42 -18.95 -21.09
C VAL A 146 19.37 -19.46 -19.66
N GLN A 147 19.38 -20.78 -19.53
CA GLN A 147 19.38 -21.50 -18.26
C GLN A 147 20.72 -21.27 -17.52
N ALA A 148 20.91 -20.08 -16.95
CA ALA A 148 22.07 -19.76 -16.14
C ALA A 148 21.85 -20.29 -14.72
N MET A 149 22.37 -21.49 -14.45
CA MET A 149 22.49 -22.03 -13.09
C MET A 149 23.47 -21.17 -12.29
N ASN A 150 22.97 -20.10 -11.67
CA ASN A 150 23.65 -19.45 -10.56
C ASN A 150 22.63 -19.15 -9.47
N ARG A 151 22.66 -19.98 -8.42
CA ARG A 151 21.81 -19.85 -7.24
C ARG A 151 21.96 -18.45 -6.65
N PRO A 152 20.87 -17.74 -6.34
CA PRO A 152 20.98 -16.49 -5.61
C PRO A 152 21.58 -16.75 -4.23
N LEU A 153 22.54 -15.92 -3.83
CA LEU A 153 23.07 -15.87 -2.47
C LEU A 153 22.06 -15.12 -1.58
N LEU A 154 20.88 -15.69 -1.41
CA LEU A 154 19.96 -15.29 -0.35
C LEU A 154 20.35 -16.09 0.90
N ASN A 155 20.18 -15.49 2.08
CA ASN A 155 20.44 -16.20 3.34
C ASN A 155 19.73 -17.56 3.34
N ARG A 156 20.46 -18.60 3.78
CA ARG A 156 20.01 -19.99 3.77
C ARG A 156 18.74 -20.22 4.61
N GLU A 157 18.47 -19.29 5.53
CA GLU A 157 17.26 -19.22 6.35
C GLU A 157 16.01 -18.77 5.56
N VAL A 158 16.20 -18.00 4.48
CA VAL A 158 15.13 -17.56 3.58
C VAL A 158 14.92 -18.58 2.45
N LEU A 159 15.98 -19.27 2.01
CA LEU A 159 15.95 -20.27 0.93
C LEU A 159 15.47 -21.67 1.35
N GLY A 160 14.71 -21.81 2.44
CA GLY A 160 14.03 -23.03 2.89
C GLY A 160 14.53 -24.33 2.25
N GLN A 161 15.53 -24.97 2.87
CA GLN A 161 16.13 -26.28 2.54
C GLN A 161 15.84 -26.85 1.14
N GLY A 162 16.90 -26.85 0.31
CA GLY A 162 16.92 -27.42 -1.03
C GLY A 162 16.06 -28.67 -1.22
N ARG A 163 14.97 -28.51 -1.96
CA ARG A 163 14.21 -29.61 -2.54
C ARG A 163 14.52 -29.67 -4.03
N SER A 164 14.86 -30.88 -4.49
CA SER A 164 15.01 -31.21 -5.91
C SER A 164 13.71 -30.95 -6.67
N SER A 165 13.81 -30.88 -8.00
CA SER A 165 12.78 -30.66 -9.05
C SER A 165 11.44 -31.40 -8.90
N ARG A 166 10.71 -31.14 -7.82
CA ARG A 166 9.25 -31.27 -7.77
C ARG A 166 8.68 -29.92 -8.18
N GLN A 167 7.56 -29.94 -8.92
CA GLN A 167 6.75 -28.75 -9.16
C GLN A 167 6.67 -27.93 -7.88
N GLN A 168 7.11 -26.67 -7.97
CA GLN A 168 7.14 -25.82 -6.79
C GLN A 168 5.73 -25.27 -6.62
N ALA A 169 4.99 -25.82 -5.65
CA ALA A 169 3.63 -25.38 -5.39
C ALA A 169 3.62 -24.00 -4.71
N TYR A 170 2.79 -23.09 -5.20
CA TYR A 170 2.56 -21.78 -4.60
C TYR A 170 1.70 -21.91 -3.34
N ARG A 171 2.31 -21.58 -2.20
CA ARG A 171 1.70 -21.62 -0.88
C ARG A 171 1.05 -20.28 -0.56
N ARG A 172 -0.17 -20.11 -1.05
CA ARG A 172 -1.02 -18.93 -0.80
C ARG A 172 -1.12 -18.58 0.68
N ASP A 173 -1.23 -19.58 1.55
CA ASP A 173 -1.28 -19.40 3.00
C ASP A 173 -0.02 -18.73 3.55
N LEU A 174 1.16 -19.06 3.02
CA LEU A 174 2.43 -18.45 3.44
C LEU A 174 2.58 -17.04 2.89
N ALA A 175 2.11 -16.77 1.67
CA ALA A 175 2.08 -15.42 1.11
C ALA A 175 1.21 -14.49 1.96
N VAL A 176 0.01 -14.94 2.36
CA VAL A 176 -0.89 -14.19 3.24
C VAL A 176 -0.29 -14.03 4.64
N ALA A 177 0.28 -15.08 5.22
CA ALA A 177 0.90 -14.99 6.54
C ALA A 177 2.08 -14.00 6.56
N TYR A 178 2.86 -13.95 5.48
CA TYR A 178 3.92 -12.97 5.31
C TYR A 178 3.34 -11.55 5.22
N ALA A 179 2.32 -11.37 4.37
CA ALA A 179 1.66 -10.09 4.17
C ALA A 179 1.09 -9.55 5.50
N ASP A 180 0.37 -10.38 6.24
CA ASP A 180 -0.22 -10.02 7.54
C ASP A 180 0.82 -9.79 8.63
N ARG A 181 2.02 -10.36 8.52
CA ARG A 181 3.11 -10.12 9.49
C ARG A 181 3.78 -8.78 9.26
N TRP A 182 4.01 -8.42 8.00
CA TRP A 182 4.83 -7.27 7.62
C TRP A 182 4.04 -6.07 7.12
N TRP A 183 2.71 -6.08 7.16
CA TRP A 183 1.86 -4.99 6.63
C TRP A 183 2.21 -3.58 7.16
N ASN A 184 2.78 -3.47 8.37
CA ASN A 184 3.09 -2.21 9.06
C ASN A 184 4.59 -1.92 9.26
N ALA A 185 5.48 -2.74 8.70
CA ALA A 185 6.92 -2.57 8.85
C ALA A 185 7.69 -3.26 7.73
N GLY A 186 8.82 -2.70 7.32
CA GLY A 186 9.75 -3.38 6.42
C GLY A 186 10.34 -4.63 7.07
N ASN A 187 10.49 -5.72 6.29
CA ASN A 187 11.22 -6.89 6.74
C ASN A 187 12.74 -6.61 6.67
N PRO A 188 13.49 -6.66 7.79
CA PRO A 188 14.93 -6.38 7.81
C PRO A 188 15.79 -7.30 6.93
N ALA A 189 15.24 -8.42 6.44
CA ALA A 189 15.92 -9.29 5.49
C ALA A 189 15.98 -8.70 4.06
N PHE A 190 15.27 -7.60 3.81
CA PHE A 190 15.18 -6.92 2.52
C PHE A 190 15.51 -5.43 2.70
N GLU A 191 15.95 -4.79 1.61
CA GLU A 191 16.16 -3.34 1.58
C GLU A 191 14.81 -2.62 1.68
N GLU A 192 14.83 -1.49 2.39
CA GLU A 192 13.69 -0.59 2.52
C GLU A 192 13.69 0.41 1.37
N PHE A 193 12.51 0.64 0.77
CA PHE A 193 12.31 1.58 -0.33
C PHE A 193 11.35 2.67 0.11
N ASP A 194 11.56 3.91 -0.35
CA ASP A 194 10.60 5.00 -0.10
C ASP A 194 9.22 4.71 -0.72
N VAL A 195 9.21 4.04 -1.89
CA VAL A 195 8.01 3.49 -2.54
C VAL A 195 8.15 1.97 -2.57
N ASP A 196 7.45 1.32 -1.64
CA ASP A 196 7.70 -0.09 -1.32
C ASP A 196 6.60 -1.07 -1.79
N CYS A 197 5.51 -0.58 -2.40
CA CYS A 197 4.37 -1.44 -2.77
C CYS A 197 4.77 -2.74 -3.51
N THR A 198 5.64 -2.64 -4.52
CA THR A 198 6.02 -3.79 -5.35
C THR A 198 7.07 -4.67 -4.70
N ASN A 199 8.03 -4.09 -3.97
CA ASN A 199 9.00 -4.87 -3.21
C ASN A 199 8.30 -5.68 -2.11
N TYR A 200 7.35 -5.09 -1.38
CA TYR A 200 6.50 -5.81 -0.43
C TYR A 200 5.68 -6.94 -1.09
N VAL A 201 5.00 -6.68 -2.21
CA VAL A 201 4.25 -7.71 -2.95
C VAL A 201 5.17 -8.83 -3.43
N SER A 202 6.36 -8.50 -3.95
CA SER A 202 7.35 -9.49 -4.38
C SER A 202 7.84 -10.34 -3.21
N GLN A 203 8.06 -9.76 -2.04
CA GLN A 203 8.37 -10.51 -0.82
C GLN A 203 7.24 -11.47 -0.43
N CYS A 204 5.97 -11.05 -0.55
CA CYS A 204 4.82 -11.93 -0.28
C CYS A 204 4.77 -13.11 -1.25
N LEU A 205 4.94 -12.87 -2.55
CA LEU A 205 5.00 -13.92 -3.59
C LEU A 205 6.15 -14.89 -3.33
N PHE A 206 7.33 -14.36 -2.98
CA PHE A 206 8.50 -15.15 -2.67
C PHE A 206 8.33 -15.99 -1.40
N ALA A 207 7.73 -15.43 -0.34
CA ALA A 207 7.37 -16.16 0.87
C ALA A 207 6.32 -17.26 0.60
N GLY A 208 5.44 -17.06 -0.38
CA GLY A 208 4.54 -18.08 -0.92
C GLY A 208 5.26 -19.16 -1.74
N GLY A 209 6.58 -19.06 -1.95
CA GLY A 209 7.37 -20.07 -2.66
C GLY A 209 7.42 -19.88 -4.17
N ALA A 210 7.02 -18.72 -4.71
CA ALA A 210 7.22 -18.42 -6.12
C ALA A 210 8.71 -18.50 -6.50
N PRO A 211 9.07 -19.24 -7.57
CA PRO A 211 10.46 -19.44 -7.95
C PRO A 211 11.08 -18.16 -8.52
N ILE A 212 12.29 -17.86 -8.05
CA ILE A 212 13.08 -16.72 -8.50
C ILE A 212 13.58 -16.97 -9.93
N HIS A 213 13.34 -15.99 -10.81
CA HIS A 213 13.88 -15.97 -12.16
C HIS A 213 15.06 -15.00 -12.24
N TYR A 214 16.24 -15.50 -11.89
CA TYR A 214 17.48 -14.74 -11.93
C TYR A 214 18.09 -14.67 -13.33
N THR A 215 18.25 -13.47 -13.86
CA THR A 215 18.88 -13.22 -15.18
C THR A 215 20.19 -12.45 -15.07
N GLY A 216 20.48 -11.85 -13.91
CA GLY A 216 21.58 -10.90 -13.71
C GLY A 216 21.38 -9.53 -14.38
N ARG A 217 20.28 -9.33 -15.11
CA ARG A 217 19.91 -8.06 -15.75
C ARG A 217 18.73 -7.43 -15.01
N ARG A 218 18.75 -6.11 -14.81
CA ARG A 218 17.70 -5.43 -14.05
C ARG A 218 16.37 -5.41 -14.81
N GLU A 219 16.44 -5.29 -16.12
CA GLU A 219 15.30 -5.23 -17.04
C GLU A 219 14.65 -6.57 -17.37
N ALA A 220 15.16 -7.69 -16.82
CA ALA A 220 14.68 -9.03 -17.13
C ALA A 220 14.60 -9.96 -15.91
N GLY A 221 13.64 -10.88 -15.94
CA GLY A 221 13.39 -11.84 -14.87
C GLY A 221 12.62 -11.24 -13.69
N TRP A 222 12.61 -11.95 -12.57
CA TRP A 222 12.03 -11.53 -11.29
C TRP A 222 12.92 -12.08 -10.18
N TRP A 223 13.78 -11.22 -9.62
CA TRP A 223 14.84 -11.65 -8.70
C TRP A 223 15.34 -10.53 -7.79
N TYR A 224 15.85 -10.94 -6.63
CA TYR A 224 16.43 -10.05 -5.61
C TYR A 224 17.64 -10.68 -4.93
N LYS A 225 18.67 -9.86 -4.68
CA LYS A 225 19.91 -10.23 -3.97
C LYS A 225 20.38 -9.15 -2.97
N GLY A 226 19.63 -8.06 -2.79
CA GLY A 226 20.06 -6.91 -1.99
C GLY A 226 21.27 -6.19 -2.59
N TYR A 227 22.14 -5.62 -1.77
CA TYR A 227 23.38 -4.99 -2.23
C TYR A 227 24.53 -6.00 -2.38
N VAL A 228 25.21 -5.96 -3.52
CA VAL A 228 26.46 -6.69 -3.75
C VAL A 228 27.51 -5.70 -4.19
N ASN A 229 28.62 -5.60 -3.45
CA ASN A 229 29.71 -4.65 -3.71
C ASN A 229 29.23 -3.19 -3.88
N GLY A 230 28.26 -2.77 -3.05
CA GLY A 230 27.68 -1.43 -3.08
C GLY A 230 26.73 -1.17 -4.26
N SER A 231 26.43 -2.18 -5.07
CA SER A 231 25.48 -2.07 -6.19
C SER A 231 24.16 -2.77 -5.87
N GLU A 232 23.05 -2.14 -6.27
CA GLU A 232 21.70 -2.71 -6.19
C GLU A 232 21.56 -3.93 -7.10
N MET A 233 21.29 -5.10 -6.52
CA MET A 233 21.15 -6.35 -7.26
C MET A 233 19.72 -6.90 -7.14
N TRP A 234 18.80 -6.29 -7.90
CA TRP A 234 17.43 -6.79 -8.09
C TRP A 234 16.85 -6.36 -9.44
N SER A 235 15.87 -7.11 -9.95
CA SER A 235 15.15 -6.74 -11.17
C SER A 235 14.20 -5.56 -10.93
N TYR A 236 13.87 -4.80 -11.98
CA TYR A 236 12.83 -3.78 -11.92
C TYR A 236 11.48 -4.40 -11.58
N SER A 237 11.16 -5.57 -12.13
CA SER A 237 9.95 -6.33 -11.80
C SER A 237 9.82 -6.71 -10.32
N TRP A 238 10.92 -6.73 -9.55
CA TRP A 238 10.86 -6.98 -8.11
C TRP A 238 10.39 -5.75 -7.32
N ALA A 239 10.70 -4.54 -7.78
CA ALA A 239 10.54 -3.30 -7.00
C ALA A 239 9.69 -2.21 -7.66
N VAL A 240 9.31 -2.34 -8.94
CA VAL A 240 8.57 -1.32 -9.72
C VAL A 240 7.27 -1.90 -10.26
N SER A 241 6.14 -1.29 -9.92
CA SER A 241 4.79 -1.83 -10.22
C SER A 241 4.57 -2.08 -11.70
N ASN A 242 4.83 -1.08 -12.55
CA ASN A 242 4.72 -1.23 -14.01
C ASN A 242 5.63 -2.32 -14.60
N SER A 243 6.80 -2.57 -13.99
CA SER A 243 7.68 -3.66 -14.43
C SER A 243 7.18 -5.03 -13.94
N LEU A 244 6.58 -5.10 -12.75
CA LEU A 244 5.92 -6.32 -12.27
C LEU A 244 4.71 -6.66 -13.13
N GLU A 245 3.89 -5.67 -13.53
CA GLU A 245 2.76 -5.88 -14.43
C GLU A 245 3.20 -6.56 -15.71
N ARG A 246 4.19 -5.98 -16.39
CA ARG A 246 4.71 -6.50 -17.66
C ARG A 246 5.30 -7.89 -17.50
N TYR A 247 5.98 -8.14 -16.37
CA TYR A 247 6.50 -9.45 -16.05
C TYR A 247 5.36 -10.48 -15.91
N LEU A 248 4.35 -10.21 -15.07
CA LEU A 248 3.23 -11.12 -14.84
C LEU A 248 2.37 -11.34 -16.09
N SER A 249 2.21 -10.30 -16.94
CA SER A 249 1.47 -10.38 -18.20
C SER A 249 2.18 -11.21 -19.28
N GLY A 250 3.51 -11.38 -19.21
CA GLY A 250 4.30 -12.04 -20.26
C GLY A 250 5.15 -13.23 -19.82
N SER A 251 5.24 -13.51 -18.52
CA SER A 251 6.07 -14.59 -17.98
C SER A 251 5.46 -15.95 -18.32
N SER A 252 6.28 -16.83 -18.89
CA SER A 252 5.95 -18.23 -19.21
C SER A 252 6.79 -19.23 -18.40
N TRP A 253 7.58 -18.76 -17.44
CA TRP A 253 8.43 -19.61 -16.60
C TRP A 253 8.65 -19.02 -15.23
N GLY A 254 8.76 -19.89 -14.23
CA GLY A 254 8.91 -19.47 -12.84
C GLY A 254 7.60 -18.83 -12.34
N LEU A 255 7.66 -17.67 -11.68
CA LEU A 255 6.47 -16.91 -11.33
C LEU A 255 5.65 -16.58 -12.60
N THR A 256 4.48 -17.19 -12.73
CA THR A 256 3.50 -16.96 -13.81
C THR A 256 2.13 -16.62 -13.22
N ALA A 257 1.31 -15.94 -14.02
CA ALA A 257 -0.03 -15.54 -13.63
C ALA A 257 -0.97 -15.52 -14.84
N THR A 258 -2.26 -15.60 -14.57
CA THR A 258 -3.33 -15.39 -15.55
C THR A 258 -4.09 -14.13 -15.21
N VAL A 259 -4.36 -13.28 -16.21
CA VAL A 259 -5.21 -12.11 -16.01
C VAL A 259 -6.67 -12.58 -15.91
N VAL A 260 -7.37 -12.10 -14.88
CA VAL A 260 -8.81 -12.38 -14.68
C VAL A 260 -9.62 -11.09 -14.84
N ASP A 261 -10.87 -11.21 -15.27
CA ASP A 261 -11.71 -10.06 -15.59
C ASP A 261 -12.45 -9.51 -14.37
N ARG A 262 -12.66 -10.36 -13.35
CA ARG A 262 -13.51 -10.04 -12.20
C ARG A 262 -12.77 -10.28 -10.88
N PRO A 263 -12.90 -9.38 -9.89
CA PRO A 263 -12.25 -9.51 -8.58
C PRO A 263 -12.68 -10.76 -7.81
N GLU A 264 -13.87 -11.30 -8.06
CA GLU A 264 -14.38 -12.54 -7.45
C GLU A 264 -13.64 -13.80 -7.94
N GLN A 265 -12.85 -13.69 -9.02
CA GLN A 265 -12.00 -14.78 -9.52
C GLN A 265 -10.64 -14.82 -8.80
N LEU A 266 -10.32 -13.80 -8.01
CA LEU A 266 -9.08 -13.76 -7.26
C LEU A 266 -9.16 -14.68 -6.03
N MET A 267 -8.00 -15.19 -5.67
CA MET A 267 -7.75 -16.05 -4.52
C MET A 267 -6.72 -15.39 -3.59
N LEU A 268 -6.59 -15.93 -2.37
CA LEU A 268 -5.53 -15.52 -1.44
C LEU A 268 -4.15 -15.59 -2.11
N GLY A 269 -3.30 -14.59 -1.91
CA GLY A 269 -1.99 -14.48 -2.55
C GLY A 269 -2.00 -13.93 -3.98
N ASP A 270 -3.16 -13.70 -4.58
CA ASP A 270 -3.26 -13.04 -5.89
C ASP A 270 -2.92 -11.56 -5.80
N VAL A 271 -2.59 -10.96 -6.95
CA VAL A 271 -2.05 -9.60 -7.01
C VAL A 271 -2.99 -8.70 -7.82
N ILE A 272 -3.18 -7.48 -7.33
CA ILE A 272 -3.90 -6.43 -8.03
C ILE A 272 -2.94 -5.27 -8.28
N LEU A 273 -2.89 -4.79 -9.53
CA LEU A 273 -2.14 -3.61 -9.93
C LEU A 273 -3.09 -2.50 -10.36
N TYR A 274 -2.69 -1.26 -10.07
CA TYR A 274 -3.49 -0.05 -10.27
C TYR A 274 -2.74 0.92 -11.15
N ASP A 275 -3.40 1.33 -12.22
CA ASP A 275 -3.04 2.46 -13.07
C ASP A 275 -3.99 3.61 -12.71
N TRP A 276 -3.53 4.56 -11.89
CA TRP A 276 -4.37 5.58 -11.26
C TRP A 276 -4.97 6.58 -12.24
N ASP A 277 -4.24 6.95 -13.29
CA ASP A 277 -4.60 7.97 -14.28
C ASP A 277 -5.00 7.39 -15.64
N GLY A 278 -4.84 6.08 -15.82
CA GLY A 278 -5.26 5.35 -17.02
C GLY A 278 -4.31 5.59 -18.20
N ASP A 279 -3.04 5.90 -17.94
CA ASP A 279 -2.03 6.16 -18.97
C ASP A 279 -1.31 4.90 -19.47
N GLY A 280 -1.66 3.73 -18.92
CA GLY A 280 -1.07 2.44 -19.20
C GLY A 280 0.18 2.13 -18.36
N ARG A 281 0.54 2.96 -17.38
CA ARG A 281 1.65 2.72 -16.44
C ARG A 281 1.09 2.39 -15.08
N PHE A 282 1.26 1.16 -14.63
CA PHE A 282 0.78 0.77 -13.30
C PHE A 282 1.67 1.36 -12.20
N GLN A 283 1.09 2.15 -11.30
CA GLN A 283 1.81 2.87 -10.25
C GLN A 283 1.76 2.16 -8.88
N HIS A 284 0.77 1.29 -8.65
CA HIS A 284 0.61 0.61 -7.36
C HIS A 284 0.33 -0.87 -7.51
N SER A 285 0.70 -1.66 -6.50
CA SER A 285 0.50 -3.11 -6.45
C SER A 285 0.15 -3.54 -5.03
N THR A 286 -0.75 -4.53 -4.93
CA THR A 286 -1.28 -5.05 -3.66
C THR A 286 -1.46 -6.55 -3.74
N VAL A 287 -1.51 -7.23 -2.59
CA VAL A 287 -1.73 -8.68 -2.50
C VAL A 287 -3.04 -8.97 -1.77
N VAL A 288 -3.83 -9.91 -2.30
CA VAL A 288 -5.10 -10.38 -1.71
C VAL A 288 -4.81 -11.23 -0.48
N THR A 289 -5.35 -10.84 0.67
CA THR A 289 -5.07 -11.46 1.99
C THR A 289 -6.32 -11.94 2.71
N ALA A 290 -7.49 -11.44 2.33
CA ALA A 290 -8.77 -11.88 2.88
C ALA A 290 -9.92 -11.55 1.90
N PHE A 291 -11.14 -11.85 2.32
CA PHE A 291 -12.36 -11.47 1.61
C PHE A 291 -13.37 -10.89 2.60
N ASP A 292 -14.17 -9.93 2.14
CA ASP A 292 -15.29 -9.43 2.93
C ASP A 292 -16.48 -10.40 2.92
N ALA A 293 -17.54 -10.11 3.68
CA ALA A 293 -18.74 -10.95 3.74
C ALA A 293 -19.51 -11.07 2.41
N GLY A 294 -19.17 -10.27 1.41
CA GLY A 294 -19.69 -10.36 0.05
C GLY A 294 -18.81 -11.18 -0.90
N GLY A 295 -17.70 -11.75 -0.42
CA GLY A 295 -16.73 -12.46 -1.25
C GLY A 295 -15.82 -11.55 -2.06
N MET A 296 -15.77 -10.26 -1.74
CA MET A 296 -14.90 -9.31 -2.46
C MET A 296 -13.51 -9.26 -1.81
N PRO A 297 -12.42 -9.14 -2.59
CA PRO A 297 -11.07 -9.20 -2.04
C PRO A 297 -10.77 -8.06 -1.06
N LEU A 298 -10.03 -8.40 -0.02
CA LEU A 298 -9.35 -7.47 0.88
C LEU A 298 -7.85 -7.66 0.70
N VAL A 299 -7.11 -6.55 0.65
CA VAL A 299 -5.69 -6.55 0.29
C VAL A 299 -4.82 -5.96 1.38
N ASN A 300 -3.55 -6.37 1.38
CA ASN A 300 -2.48 -5.69 2.09
C ASN A 300 -1.56 -4.98 1.08
N ALA A 301 -0.96 -3.88 1.52
CA ALA A 301 -0.10 -3.05 0.68
C ALA A 301 0.88 -2.21 1.49
N HIS A 302 1.95 -1.75 0.84
CA HIS A 302 2.91 -0.76 1.34
C HIS A 302 2.79 0.57 0.56
N THR A 303 3.71 1.51 0.77
CA THR A 303 3.64 2.95 0.38
C THR A 303 2.70 3.73 1.31
N VAL A 304 1.44 3.31 1.41
CA VAL A 304 0.61 3.52 2.60
C VAL A 304 0.33 2.14 3.17
N SER A 305 1.02 1.81 4.27
CA SER A 305 0.87 0.52 4.94
C SER A 305 -0.60 0.26 5.27
N SER A 306 -1.17 -0.73 4.61
CA SER A 306 -2.59 -1.06 4.64
C SER A 306 -2.77 -2.55 4.88
N ARG A 307 -3.74 -2.91 5.74
CA ARG A 307 -4.13 -4.29 5.98
C ARG A 307 -5.62 -4.45 5.89
N HIS A 308 -6.03 -5.49 5.15
CA HIS A 308 -7.43 -5.86 4.92
C HIS A 308 -8.27 -4.70 4.36
N ARG A 309 -7.64 -3.86 3.54
CA ARG A 309 -8.27 -2.73 2.84
C ARG A 309 -9.07 -3.26 1.66
N TYR A 310 -10.21 -2.65 1.37
CA TYR A 310 -11.03 -3.09 0.24
C TYR A 310 -10.31 -2.87 -1.10
N TRP A 311 -10.34 -3.87 -1.97
CA TRP A 311 -9.47 -3.96 -3.15
C TRP A 311 -9.60 -2.82 -4.16
N ASP A 312 -10.74 -2.14 -4.26
CA ASP A 312 -10.92 -1.15 -5.33
C ASP A 312 -10.24 0.20 -5.04
N TYR A 313 -9.70 0.39 -3.83
CA TYR A 313 -8.90 1.56 -3.43
C TYR A 313 -9.60 2.91 -3.64
N ARG A 314 -10.94 2.95 -3.76
CA ARG A 314 -11.67 4.21 -3.98
C ARG A 314 -11.54 5.19 -2.83
N ASP A 315 -11.17 4.70 -1.65
CA ASP A 315 -10.86 5.49 -0.47
C ASP A 315 -9.46 6.12 -0.51
N SER A 316 -8.61 5.77 -1.48
CA SER A 316 -7.30 6.40 -1.69
C SER A 316 -7.45 7.83 -2.24
N TYR A 317 -6.50 8.69 -1.90
CA TYR A 317 -6.33 9.99 -2.56
C TYR A 317 -5.69 9.85 -3.96
N ALA A 318 -5.02 8.73 -4.25
CA ALA A 318 -4.44 8.46 -5.56
C ALA A 318 -5.48 8.08 -6.61
N TRP A 319 -6.55 7.39 -6.18
CA TRP A 319 -7.63 6.92 -7.03
C TRP A 319 -8.30 8.06 -7.82
N THR A 320 -8.63 7.78 -9.09
CA THR A 320 -9.41 8.67 -9.95
C THR A 320 -10.45 7.86 -10.73
N GLU A 321 -11.40 8.53 -11.39
CA GLU A 321 -12.35 7.85 -12.29
C GLU A 321 -11.68 7.17 -13.49
N ARG A 322 -10.43 7.55 -13.80
CA ARG A 322 -9.63 6.96 -14.88
C ARG A 322 -8.87 5.72 -14.42
N THR A 323 -8.98 5.33 -13.15
CA THR A 323 -8.22 4.22 -12.60
C THR A 323 -8.55 2.90 -13.32
N VAL A 324 -7.51 2.23 -13.83
CA VAL A 324 -7.58 0.91 -14.46
C VAL A 324 -6.95 -0.12 -13.54
N TYR A 325 -7.59 -1.28 -13.41
CA TYR A 325 -7.12 -2.39 -12.58
C TYR A 325 -6.61 -3.52 -13.46
N ARG A 326 -5.56 -4.20 -13.00
CA ARG A 326 -5.08 -5.46 -13.57
C ARG A 326 -5.09 -6.53 -12.47
N LEU A 327 -5.90 -7.55 -12.67
CA LEU A 327 -6.15 -8.61 -11.69
C LEU A 327 -5.36 -9.84 -12.12
N PHE A 328 -4.40 -10.27 -11.31
CA PHE A 328 -3.54 -11.42 -11.62
C PHE A 328 -3.83 -12.57 -10.67
N HIS A 329 -4.34 -13.66 -11.24
CA HIS A 329 -4.38 -14.96 -10.58
C HIS A 329 -3.01 -15.64 -10.71
N ILE A 330 -2.29 -15.78 -9.60
CA ILE A 330 -0.96 -16.43 -9.58
C ILE A 330 -1.14 -17.93 -9.77
N ALA A 331 -0.29 -18.57 -10.59
CA ALA A 331 -0.37 -20.02 -10.79
C ALA A 331 -0.06 -20.79 -9.50
N ASP A 332 -0.79 -21.89 -9.26
CA ASP A 332 -0.60 -22.74 -8.08
C ASP A 332 0.62 -23.67 -8.20
N GLU A 333 1.12 -23.90 -9.41
CA GLU A 333 2.26 -24.78 -9.71
C GLU A 333 3.16 -24.15 -10.77
N PHE A 334 4.48 -24.34 -10.62
CA PHE A 334 5.52 -23.80 -11.50
C PHE A 334 6.47 -24.88 -12.04
#